data_AF-A0AAE0USS7-F1
#
_entry.id   AF-A0AAE0USS7-F1
#
_cell.length_a   1.000
_cell.length_b   1.000
_cell.length_c   1.000
_cell.angle_alpha   90.00
_cell.angle_beta   90.00
_cell.angle_gamma   90.00
#
_symmetry.space_group_name_H-M   'P 1'
#
loop_
_entity.id
_entity.type
_entity.pdbx_description
1 polymer ?
#
loop_
_entity_poly.entity_id
_entity_poly.type
_entity_poly.pdbx_seq_one_letter_code
_entity_poly.pdbx_strand_id
1 'polypeptide(L)'
;TADFQMKNWEGVVGKLCAKLSQWTWVLPQLSYRGRVLVTNNLIAFFLWHLFTLLEPPEPLIKEVQKRIVNFFWAGQHWTRAPVLYLPLQEGGQGLIDLSCRVRTFRLQAAQRLLYGKEIAWADMAYALLRCVEYLNYDKHLFVLNLREMDLSATTLLYKSVLRAWSSVLRISRINAQPFHALNPLIQSSDTVQNDLISLHPTAFPESRNHQSQRSEIKEIKVDDVGEYFCGESEGGTLKFTSGTHLQFEDEDYWIIALTVSNIISVIVITVLVGVLYKNHRKDSSSSNHQIPTNQYIKILK
;
A
#
# COMPACT_ATOMS: atom_id res chain seq x y z
N THR A 1 -11.66 21.06 -15.99
CA THR A 1 -11.24 19.75 -15.43
C THR A 1 -11.06 19.77 -13.92
N ALA A 2 -10.50 20.84 -13.31
CA ALA A 2 -10.36 20.95 -11.85
C ALA A 2 -11.69 20.84 -11.07
N ASP A 3 -12.77 21.46 -11.57
CA ASP A 3 -14.09 21.40 -10.92
C ASP A 3 -14.69 19.99 -10.87
N PHE A 4 -14.46 19.17 -11.90
CA PHE A 4 -14.93 17.78 -11.92
C PHE A 4 -14.15 16.92 -10.92
N GLN A 5 -12.85 17.18 -10.75
CA GLN A 5 -12.05 16.46 -9.76
C GLN A 5 -12.54 16.72 -8.34
N MET A 6 -12.90 17.97 -8.02
CA MET A 6 -13.43 18.31 -6.69
C MET A 6 -14.75 17.59 -6.39
N LYS A 7 -15.62 17.39 -7.40
CA LYS A 7 -16.88 16.65 -7.23
C LYS A 7 -16.66 15.19 -6.80
N ASN A 8 -15.60 14.52 -7.29
CA ASN A 8 -15.30 13.14 -6.90
C ASN A 8 -14.93 12.99 -5.42
N TRP A 9 -14.49 14.09 -4.79
CA TRP A 9 -14.08 14.13 -3.38
C TRP A 9 -15.14 14.79 -2.48
N GLU A 10 -16.27 15.20 -3.05
CA GLU A 10 -17.33 15.86 -2.32
C GLU A 10 -17.93 14.91 -1.27
N GLY A 11 -18.07 15.42 -0.05
CA GLY A 11 -18.58 14.67 1.08
C GLY A 11 -17.62 13.65 1.70
N VAL A 12 -16.45 13.37 1.12
CA VAL A 12 -15.44 12.46 1.72
C VAL A 12 -14.96 13.00 3.07
N VAL A 13 -14.64 14.30 3.13
CA VAL A 13 -14.24 14.96 4.39
C VAL A 13 -15.37 14.90 5.41
N GLY A 14 -16.61 15.14 4.98
CA GLY A 14 -17.78 15.11 5.85
C GLY A 14 -18.01 13.72 6.45
N LYS A 15 -17.95 12.67 5.62
CA LYS A 15 -18.08 11.27 6.06
C LYS A 15 -16.97 10.89 7.04
N LEU A 16 -15.73 11.27 6.73
CA LEU A 16 -14.60 11.01 7.63
C LEU A 16 -14.76 11.75 8.96
N CYS A 17 -15.15 13.03 8.94
CA CYS A 17 -15.40 13.81 10.16
C CYS A 17 -16.52 13.21 11.00
N ALA A 18 -17.61 12.76 10.37
CA ALA A 18 -18.71 12.09 11.05
C ALA A 18 -18.29 10.76 11.67
N LYS A 19 -17.29 10.09 11.09
CA LYS A 19 -16.74 8.85 11.65
C LYS A 19 -15.75 9.13 12.77
N LEU A 20 -14.88 10.13 12.62
CA LEU A 20 -13.99 10.57 13.69
C LEU A 20 -14.79 11.05 14.91
N SER A 21 -15.90 11.75 14.72
CA SER A 21 -16.75 12.22 15.82
C SER A 21 -17.36 11.09 16.65
N GLN A 22 -17.62 9.92 16.04
CA GLN A 22 -18.11 8.73 16.75
C GLN A 22 -17.08 8.19 17.76
N TRP A 23 -15.80 8.49 17.58
CA TRP A 23 -14.72 8.05 18.47
C TRP A 23 -14.30 9.14 19.47
N THR A 24 -14.79 10.37 19.32
CA THR A 24 -14.40 11.51 20.17
C THR A 24 -14.71 11.28 21.64
N TRP A 25 -15.82 10.61 21.98
CA TRP A 25 -16.19 10.33 23.37
C TRP A 25 -15.25 9.33 24.06
N VAL A 26 -14.57 8.46 23.30
CA VAL A 26 -13.61 7.47 23.80
C VAL A 26 -12.20 8.06 23.92
N LEU A 27 -11.92 9.19 23.26
CA LEU A 27 -10.58 9.82 23.25
C LEU A 27 -9.96 10.04 24.63
N PRO A 28 -10.69 10.47 25.69
CA PRO A 28 -10.11 10.66 27.02
C PRO A 28 -9.60 9.36 27.65
N GLN A 29 -10.14 8.21 27.25
CA GLN A 29 -9.78 6.90 27.78
C GLN A 29 -8.69 6.20 26.94
N LEU A 30 -8.42 6.70 25.73
CA LEU A 30 -7.45 6.12 24.81
C LEU A 30 -6.06 6.71 25.03
N SER A 31 -5.07 5.82 25.15
CA SER A 31 -3.66 6.18 25.05
C SER A 31 -3.34 6.77 23.67
N TYR A 32 -2.25 7.54 23.56
CA TYR A 32 -1.81 8.09 22.27
C TYR A 32 -1.61 7.00 21.21
N ARG A 33 -1.09 5.83 21.61
CA ARG A 33 -0.98 4.64 20.74
C ARG A 33 -2.34 4.14 20.26
N GLY A 34 -3.33 4.10 21.15
CA GLY A 34 -4.72 3.76 20.79
C GLY A 34 -5.33 4.76 19.80
N ARG A 35 -5.08 6.06 19.99
CA ARG A 35 -5.55 7.11 19.07
C ARG A 35 -4.95 6.97 17.68
N VAL A 36 -3.66 6.66 17.58
CA VAL A 36 -3.00 6.39 16.30
C VAL A 36 -3.62 5.17 15.63
N LEU A 37 -3.80 4.08 16.37
CA LEU A 37 -4.37 2.85 15.83
C LEU A 37 -5.77 3.06 15.26
N VAL A 38 -6.65 3.71 16.03
CA VAL A 38 -8.01 4.05 15.58
C VAL A 38 -7.96 4.93 14.33
N THR A 39 -7.11 5.95 14.33
CA THR A 39 -7.00 6.88 13.20
C THR A 39 -6.49 6.20 11.94
N ASN A 40 -5.39 5.46 12.04
CA ASN A 40 -4.80 4.76 10.92
C ASN A 40 -5.79 3.74 10.32
N ASN A 41 -6.50 2.98 11.16
CA ASN A 41 -7.52 2.02 10.73
C ASN A 41 -8.79 2.67 10.16
N LEU A 42 -9.12 3.89 10.58
CA LEU A 42 -10.23 4.62 9.99
C LEU A 42 -9.86 5.12 8.59
N ILE A 43 -8.72 5.81 8.49
CA ILE A 43 -8.18 6.32 7.22
C ILE A 43 -7.99 5.18 6.22
N ALA A 44 -7.53 4.05 6.73
CA ALA A 44 -7.39 2.83 6.00
C ALA A 44 -8.62 2.44 5.20
N PHE A 45 -9.68 2.18 5.95
CA PHE A 45 -10.95 1.74 5.43
C PHE A 45 -11.57 2.78 4.49
N PHE A 46 -11.46 4.07 4.82
CA PHE A 46 -12.13 5.13 4.05
C PHE A 46 -11.38 5.61 2.82
N LEU A 47 -10.06 5.71 2.85
CA LEU A 47 -9.31 6.49 1.86
C LEU A 47 -8.38 5.68 0.97
N TRP A 48 -7.88 4.51 1.40
CA TRP A 48 -6.87 3.79 0.61
C TRP A 48 -7.37 3.37 -0.77
N HIS A 49 -8.59 2.86 -0.86
CA HIS A 49 -9.17 2.45 -2.14
C HIS A 49 -9.32 3.66 -3.08
N LEU A 50 -9.77 4.81 -2.57
CA LEU A 50 -9.90 6.03 -3.35
C LEU A 50 -8.54 6.56 -3.80
N PHE A 51 -7.55 6.63 -2.90
CA PHE A 51 -6.21 7.13 -3.22
C PHE A 51 -5.48 6.25 -4.24
N THR A 52 -5.77 4.95 -4.25
CA THR A 52 -5.21 4.03 -5.25
C THR A 52 -5.72 4.38 -6.66
N LEU A 53 -7.00 4.73 -6.79
CA LEU A 53 -7.67 4.92 -8.08
C LEU A 53 -7.68 6.36 -8.58
N LEU A 54 -7.78 7.33 -7.67
CA LEU A 54 -7.99 8.74 -7.98
C LEU A 54 -6.84 9.58 -7.43
N GLU A 55 -6.56 10.68 -8.12
CA GLU A 55 -5.62 11.70 -7.62
C GLU A 55 -6.34 12.64 -6.64
N PRO A 56 -5.97 12.63 -5.35
CA PRO A 56 -6.53 13.55 -4.39
C PRO A 56 -5.96 14.97 -4.60
N PRO A 57 -6.79 16.02 -4.59
CA PRO A 57 -6.30 17.39 -4.68
C PRO A 57 -5.58 17.79 -3.39
N GLU A 58 -4.48 18.53 -3.52
CA GLU A 58 -3.62 18.93 -2.39
C GLU A 58 -4.37 19.61 -1.22
N PRO A 59 -5.36 20.50 -1.46
CA PRO A 59 -6.13 21.11 -0.37
C PRO A 59 -6.90 20.07 0.48
N LEU A 60 -7.41 19.02 -0.15
CA LEU A 60 -8.13 17.94 0.53
C LEU A 60 -7.19 17.16 1.45
N ILE A 61 -6.00 16.80 0.97
CA ILE A 61 -4.99 16.09 1.76
C ILE A 61 -4.66 16.91 3.01
N LYS A 62 -4.41 18.21 2.84
CA LYS A 62 -4.08 19.12 3.96
C LYS A 62 -5.23 19.26 4.94
N GLU A 63 -6.46 19.39 4.46
CA GLU A 63 -7.63 19.48 5.33
C GLU A 63 -7.80 18.19 6.15
N VAL A 64 -7.76 17.03 5.49
CA VAL A 64 -7.92 15.75 6.16
C VAL A 64 -6.78 15.50 7.16
N GLN A 65 -5.53 15.79 6.80
CA GLN A 65 -4.38 15.68 7.70
C GLN A 65 -4.56 16.56 8.94
N LYS A 66 -5.03 17.80 8.76
CA LYS A 66 -5.32 18.70 9.88
C LYS A 66 -6.39 18.14 10.82
N ARG A 67 -7.47 17.55 10.29
CA ARG A 67 -8.52 16.91 11.10
C ARG A 67 -8.00 15.71 11.88
N ILE A 68 -7.16 14.88 11.26
CA ILE A 68 -6.49 13.74 11.91
C ILE A 68 -5.61 14.21 13.06
N VAL A 69 -4.74 15.20 12.82
CA VAL A 69 -3.82 15.73 13.85
C VAL A 69 -4.60 16.36 15.00
N ASN A 70 -5.68 17.09 14.71
CA ASN A 70 -6.56 17.64 15.73
C ASN A 70 -7.25 16.56 16.58
N PHE A 71 -7.71 15.47 15.94
CA PHE A 71 -8.31 14.33 16.63
C PHE A 71 -7.30 13.63 17.55
N PHE A 72 -6.06 13.43 17.08
CA PHE A 72 -4.99 12.81 17.86
C PHE A 72 -4.68 13.62 19.13
N TRP A 73 -4.53 14.94 18.99
CA TRP A 73 -4.18 15.84 20.08
C TRP A 73 -5.33 16.16 21.04
N ALA A 74 -6.58 16.02 20.60
CA ALA A 74 -7.77 16.40 21.37
C ALA A 74 -7.67 17.83 21.95
N GLY A 75 -7.01 18.74 21.23
CA GLY A 75 -6.82 20.14 21.61
C GLY A 75 -5.45 20.50 22.22
N GLN A 76 -4.61 19.54 22.61
CA GLN A 76 -3.28 19.84 23.18
C GLN A 76 -2.15 19.56 22.18
N HIS A 77 -1.38 20.58 21.77
CA HIS A 77 -0.29 20.41 20.79
C HIS A 77 1.08 20.47 21.47
N TRP A 78 1.76 19.33 21.59
CA TRP A 78 3.05 19.23 22.28
C TRP A 78 4.25 19.17 21.33
N THR A 79 4.05 18.66 20.11
CA THR A 79 5.12 18.49 19.12
C THR A 79 4.66 18.87 17.71
N ARG A 80 5.63 19.09 16.82
CA ARG A 80 5.37 19.36 15.41
C ARG A 80 4.76 18.13 14.75
N ALA A 81 3.74 18.34 13.90
CA ALA A 81 3.01 17.26 13.24
C ALA A 81 3.90 16.23 12.49
N PRO A 82 4.98 16.62 11.77
CA PRO A 82 5.85 15.66 11.10
C PRO A 82 6.50 14.62 12.02
N VAL A 83 6.78 14.99 13.29
CA VAL A 83 7.36 14.07 14.27
C VAL A 83 6.38 12.94 14.61
N LEU A 84 5.07 13.21 14.56
CA LEU A 84 4.06 12.18 14.82
C LEU A 84 4.04 11.10 13.74
N TYR A 85 4.46 11.42 12.51
CA TYR A 85 4.40 10.50 11.38
C TYR A 85 5.54 9.49 11.39
N LEU A 86 6.63 9.81 12.09
CA LEU A 86 7.79 8.94 12.19
C LEU A 86 7.43 7.63 12.93
N PRO A 87 8.12 6.54 12.61
CA PRO A 87 7.95 5.29 13.33
C PRO A 87 8.38 5.43 14.79
N LEU A 88 7.91 4.52 15.64
CA LEU A 88 8.18 4.57 17.09
C LEU A 88 9.68 4.47 17.40
N GLN A 89 10.41 3.74 16.55
CA GLN A 89 11.85 3.56 16.62
C GLN A 89 12.62 4.88 16.47
N GLU A 90 12.05 5.85 15.76
CA GLU A 90 12.63 7.17 15.52
C GLU A 90 12.06 8.24 16.47
N GLY A 91 11.36 7.83 17.53
CA GLY A 91 10.74 8.74 18.51
C GLY A 91 9.41 9.34 18.05
N GLY A 92 8.83 8.83 16.96
CA GLY A 92 7.51 9.22 16.48
C GLY A 92 6.36 8.43 17.11
N GLN A 93 5.16 8.63 16.57
CA GLN A 93 3.94 7.95 17.03
C GLN A 93 3.36 7.00 15.97
N GLY A 94 3.91 6.99 14.75
CA GLY A 94 3.40 6.18 13.63
C GLY A 94 2.05 6.65 13.08
N LEU A 95 1.72 7.94 13.24
CA LEU A 95 0.50 8.51 12.68
C LEU A 95 0.63 8.59 11.15
N ILE A 96 -0.41 8.21 10.42
CA ILE A 96 -0.33 8.21 8.95
C ILE A 96 -0.13 9.63 8.38
N ASP A 97 0.88 9.79 7.53
CA ASP A 97 1.01 10.91 6.60
C ASP A 97 0.32 10.55 5.29
N LEU A 98 -0.79 11.22 5.00
CA LEU A 98 -1.57 11.00 3.79
C LEU A 98 -0.76 11.31 2.52
N SER A 99 0.11 12.32 2.56
CA SER A 99 0.89 12.75 1.39
C SER A 99 1.91 11.67 1.02
N CYS A 100 2.64 11.17 2.02
CA CYS A 100 3.56 10.05 1.82
C CYS A 100 2.81 8.80 1.38
N ARG A 101 1.64 8.51 1.97
CA ARG A 101 0.87 7.32 1.60
C ARG A 101 0.37 7.35 0.16
N VAL A 102 -0.10 8.49 -0.34
CA VAL A 102 -0.46 8.67 -1.75
C VAL A 102 0.75 8.40 -2.64
N ARG A 103 1.92 8.98 -2.32
CA ARG A 103 3.17 8.72 -3.06
C ARG A 103 3.54 7.23 -3.05
N THR A 104 3.37 6.54 -1.93
CA THR A 104 3.60 5.09 -1.84
C THR A 104 2.70 4.31 -2.80
N PHE A 105 1.39 4.61 -2.85
CA PHE A 105 0.49 3.96 -3.81
C PHE A 105 0.88 4.23 -5.27
N ARG A 106 1.35 5.45 -5.56
CA ARG A 106 1.85 5.82 -6.89
C ARG A 106 3.12 5.05 -7.24
N LEU A 107 4.03 4.88 -6.30
CA LEU A 107 5.24 4.07 -6.47
C LEU A 107 4.91 2.59 -6.66
N GLN A 108 3.96 2.05 -5.90
CA GLN A 108 3.47 0.68 -6.10
C GLN A 108 2.85 0.50 -7.48
N ALA A 109 2.07 1.47 -7.96
CA ALA A 109 1.53 1.44 -9.32
C ALA A 109 2.64 1.47 -10.38
N ALA A 110 3.66 2.31 -10.19
CA ALA A 110 4.84 2.35 -11.07
C ALA A 110 5.59 1.01 -11.06
N GLN A 111 5.84 0.44 -9.88
CA GLN A 111 6.52 -0.85 -9.73
C GLN A 111 5.76 -1.96 -10.44
N ARG A 112 4.43 -2.01 -10.27
CA ARG A 112 3.55 -2.95 -10.98
C ARG A 112 3.61 -2.74 -12.50
N LEU A 113 3.61 -1.50 -12.96
CA LEU A 113 3.75 -1.18 -14.39
C LEU A 113 5.12 -1.55 -14.97
N LEU A 114 6.20 -1.53 -14.19
CA LEU A 114 7.53 -1.82 -14.72
C LEU A 114 7.89 -3.30 -14.64
N TYR A 115 7.55 -3.94 -13.52
CA TYR A 115 8.02 -5.28 -13.15
C TYR A 115 6.89 -6.30 -12.95
N GLY A 116 5.63 -5.89 -13.05
CA GLY A 116 4.49 -6.79 -12.88
C GLY A 116 4.36 -7.77 -14.05
N LYS A 117 4.30 -9.07 -13.72
CA LYS A 117 4.01 -10.13 -14.69
C LYS A 117 2.50 -10.15 -14.97
N GLU A 118 2.11 -10.15 -16.25
CA GLU A 118 0.74 -10.38 -16.74
C GLU A 118 -0.35 -9.53 -16.08
N ILE A 119 -0.19 -8.21 -16.08
CA ILE A 119 -1.19 -7.29 -15.56
C ILE A 119 -2.19 -6.89 -16.66
N ALA A 120 -3.45 -7.31 -16.53
CA ALA A 120 -4.51 -7.06 -17.50
C ALA A 120 -4.76 -5.58 -17.86
N TRP A 121 -4.45 -4.64 -16.96
CA TRP A 121 -4.61 -3.21 -17.18
C TRP A 121 -3.34 -2.50 -17.68
N ALA A 122 -2.20 -3.19 -17.75
CA ALA A 122 -0.93 -2.58 -18.13
C ALA A 122 -0.93 -2.11 -19.59
N ASP A 123 -1.55 -2.85 -20.51
CA ASP A 123 -1.64 -2.46 -21.92
C ASP A 123 -2.40 -1.14 -22.10
N MET A 124 -3.52 -0.99 -21.36
CA MET A 124 -4.28 0.25 -21.34
C MET A 124 -3.46 1.39 -20.73
N ALA A 125 -2.71 1.13 -19.67
CA ALA A 125 -1.84 2.12 -19.07
C ALA A 125 -0.73 2.57 -20.02
N TYR A 126 -0.07 1.65 -20.74
CA TYR A 126 0.92 2.01 -21.74
C TYR A 126 0.30 2.78 -22.89
N ALA A 127 -0.89 2.40 -23.36
CA ALA A 127 -1.60 3.17 -24.38
C ALA A 127 -1.85 4.62 -23.96
N LEU A 128 -2.21 4.86 -22.69
CA LEU A 128 -2.38 6.21 -22.13
C LEU A 128 -1.06 6.96 -21.93
N LEU A 129 0.04 6.24 -21.68
CA LEU A 129 1.39 6.81 -21.58
C LEU A 129 1.97 7.19 -22.96
N ARG A 130 1.68 6.42 -24.01
CA ARG A 130 2.09 6.72 -25.41
C ARG A 130 1.56 8.07 -25.90
N CYS A 131 0.45 8.53 -25.35
CA CYS A 131 -0.14 9.83 -25.66
C CYS A 131 0.72 11.02 -25.19
N VAL A 132 1.80 10.80 -24.42
CA VAL A 132 2.73 11.86 -23.99
C VAL A 132 3.54 12.35 -25.19
N GLU A 133 3.35 13.61 -25.55
CA GLU A 133 4.09 14.34 -26.60
C GLU A 133 4.16 13.65 -27.97
N TYR A 134 3.28 12.67 -28.25
CA TYR A 134 3.31 11.85 -29.47
C TYR A 134 4.62 11.06 -29.68
N LEU A 135 5.43 10.93 -28.64
CA LEU A 135 6.74 10.28 -28.70
C LEU A 135 6.64 8.75 -28.62
N ASN A 136 5.44 8.20 -28.38
CA ASN A 136 5.17 6.76 -28.26
C ASN A 136 6.05 6.04 -27.21
N TYR A 137 6.45 6.76 -26.16
CA TYR A 137 7.20 6.16 -25.06
C TYR A 137 6.27 5.46 -24.06
N ASP A 138 6.62 4.23 -23.70
CA ASP A 138 5.89 3.40 -22.72
C ASP A 138 6.60 3.42 -21.36
N LYS A 139 7.29 2.31 -21.06
CA LYS A 139 8.15 2.13 -19.88
C LYS A 139 9.31 3.11 -19.87
N HIS A 140 9.75 3.59 -21.04
CA HIS A 140 10.89 4.50 -21.17
C HIS A 140 10.66 5.84 -20.46
N LEU A 141 9.40 6.29 -20.32
CA LEU A 141 9.07 7.52 -19.58
C LEU A 141 9.56 7.51 -18.13
N PHE A 142 9.65 6.32 -17.51
CA PHE A 142 10.11 6.17 -16.13
C PHE A 142 11.62 6.38 -15.96
N VAL A 143 12.39 6.41 -17.05
CA VAL A 143 13.85 6.66 -17.05
C VAL A 143 14.17 8.11 -17.46
N LEU A 144 13.26 8.78 -18.16
CA LEU A 144 13.47 10.12 -18.69
C LEU A 144 13.40 11.22 -17.63
N ASN A 145 14.01 12.37 -17.93
CA ASN A 145 13.86 13.57 -17.12
C ASN A 145 12.54 14.27 -17.46
N LEU A 146 11.52 13.98 -16.66
CA LEU A 146 10.15 14.48 -16.84
C LEU A 146 9.95 15.96 -16.47
N ARG A 147 11.00 16.69 -16.06
CA ARG A 147 10.87 18.12 -15.72
C ARG A 147 10.61 19.02 -16.93
N GLU A 148 11.11 18.62 -18.08
CA GLU A 148 11.09 19.40 -19.32
C GLU A 148 9.99 18.95 -20.29
N MET A 149 9.24 17.90 -19.93
CA MET A 149 8.18 17.33 -20.76
C MET A 149 6.80 17.84 -20.36
N ASP A 150 5.95 18.09 -21.34
CA ASP A 150 4.55 18.41 -21.12
C ASP A 150 3.71 17.15 -20.86
N LEU A 151 3.39 16.94 -19.59
CA LEU A 151 2.49 15.87 -19.13
C LEU A 151 1.02 16.34 -19.09
N SER A 152 0.60 17.26 -19.97
CA SER A 152 -0.78 17.73 -20.05
C SER A 152 -1.71 16.72 -20.72
N ALA A 153 -1.19 15.96 -21.68
CA ALA A 153 -1.93 14.96 -22.46
C ALA A 153 -2.26 13.69 -21.66
N THR A 154 -1.53 13.41 -20.58
CA THR A 154 -1.74 12.22 -19.75
C THR A 154 -2.81 12.45 -18.69
N THR A 155 -3.46 11.36 -18.24
CA THR A 155 -4.35 11.44 -17.09
C THR A 155 -3.61 11.88 -15.82
N LEU A 156 -4.33 12.56 -14.93
CA LEU A 156 -3.79 13.08 -13.66
C LEU A 156 -3.18 11.97 -12.78
N LEU A 157 -3.75 10.77 -12.83
CA LEU A 157 -3.23 9.60 -12.13
C LEU A 157 -1.82 9.25 -12.61
N TYR A 158 -1.62 9.05 -13.92
CA TYR A 158 -0.30 8.69 -14.46
C TYR A 158 0.70 9.82 -14.33
N LYS A 159 0.25 11.08 -14.43
CA LYS A 159 1.08 12.25 -14.11
C LYS A 159 1.61 12.21 -12.68
N SER A 160 0.77 11.82 -11.72
CA SER A 160 1.18 11.64 -10.32
C SER A 160 2.12 10.45 -10.13
N VAL A 161 1.86 9.33 -10.82
CA VAL A 161 2.73 8.14 -10.84
C VAL A 161 4.15 8.49 -11.33
N LEU A 162 4.24 9.13 -12.50
CA LEU A 162 5.51 9.56 -13.10
C LEU A 162 6.28 10.54 -12.20
N ARG A 163 5.57 11.51 -11.58
CA ARG A 163 6.17 12.46 -10.63
C ARG A 163 6.67 11.78 -9.36
N ALA A 164 5.89 10.87 -8.78
CA ALA A 164 6.28 10.13 -7.58
C ALA A 164 7.52 9.26 -7.86
N TRP A 165 7.54 8.56 -8.99
CA TRP A 165 8.69 7.77 -9.42
C TRP A 165 9.96 8.62 -9.63
N SER A 166 9.84 9.73 -10.36
CA SER A 166 10.95 10.68 -10.55
C SER A 166 11.49 11.26 -9.24
N SER A 167 10.63 11.45 -8.24
CA SER A 167 11.05 11.96 -6.93
C SER A 167 11.92 10.97 -6.15
N VAL A 168 11.72 9.66 -6.35
CA VAL A 168 12.50 8.60 -5.68
C VAL A 168 13.81 8.32 -6.41
N LEU A 169 13.79 8.26 -7.76
CA LEU A 169 15.00 8.04 -8.57
C LEU A 169 16.04 9.17 -8.49
N ARG A 170 15.72 10.29 -7.83
CA ARG A 170 16.67 11.37 -7.55
C ARG A 170 17.74 11.02 -6.53
N ILE A 171 17.58 9.93 -5.80
CA ILE A 171 18.58 9.45 -4.86
C ILE A 171 19.69 8.78 -5.71
N SER A 172 20.77 9.52 -5.96
CA SER A 172 22.05 9.08 -6.54
C SER A 172 22.20 9.04 -8.08
N ARG A 173 22.22 10.21 -8.72
CA ARG A 173 23.21 10.48 -9.79
C ARG A 173 24.19 11.55 -9.33
N ILE A 174 24.90 11.30 -8.23
CA ILE A 174 25.93 12.24 -7.74
C ILE A 174 27.27 12.02 -8.48
N ASN A 175 27.46 10.93 -9.24
CA ASN A 175 28.70 10.65 -9.98
C ASN A 175 28.49 10.27 -11.46
N ALA A 176 27.59 10.94 -12.18
CA ALA A 176 27.57 10.80 -13.64
C ALA A 176 28.45 11.89 -14.26
N GLN A 177 29.73 11.58 -14.49
CA GLN A 177 30.56 12.31 -15.45
C GLN A 177 29.85 12.32 -16.82
N PRO A 178 29.97 13.39 -17.63
CA PRO A 178 29.21 13.53 -18.86
C PRO A 178 29.69 12.51 -19.89
N PHE A 179 28.77 11.71 -20.43
CA PHE A 179 29.04 10.85 -21.59
C PHE A 179 29.34 11.75 -22.80
N HIS A 180 30.61 12.01 -23.07
CA HIS A 180 31.04 12.41 -24.39
C HIS A 180 30.94 11.20 -25.31
N ALA A 181 29.98 11.30 -26.22
CA ALA A 181 30.00 10.84 -27.60
C ALA A 181 30.72 9.51 -27.91
N LEU A 182 29.93 8.45 -28.12
CA LEU A 182 30.16 7.55 -29.26
C LEU A 182 28.81 7.22 -29.89
N ASN A 183 28.67 7.69 -31.13
CA ASN A 183 27.55 7.46 -32.04
C ASN A 183 27.67 6.08 -32.71
N PRO A 184 26.64 5.64 -33.47
CA PRO A 184 26.20 4.25 -33.58
C PRO A 184 26.80 3.53 -34.79
N LEU A 185 26.93 2.20 -34.70
CA LEU A 185 27.00 1.31 -35.87
C LEU A 185 26.15 0.06 -35.66
N ILE A 186 25.05 0.07 -36.41
CA ILE A 186 24.29 -1.00 -37.05
C ILE A 186 25.16 -2.26 -37.30
N GLN A 187 24.69 -3.46 -36.92
CA GLN A 187 24.29 -4.48 -37.91
C GLN A 187 23.57 -5.69 -37.28
N SER A 188 22.56 -6.10 -38.02
CA SER A 188 21.68 -7.27 -37.92
C SER A 188 22.39 -8.63 -38.03
N SER A 189 21.57 -9.66 -37.79
CA SER A 189 21.66 -11.05 -38.28
C SER A 189 21.96 -12.09 -37.19
N ASP A 190 21.40 -13.29 -37.18
CA ASP A 190 20.16 -13.91 -37.70
C ASP A 190 20.19 -15.33 -37.09
N THR A 191 19.00 -15.89 -36.81
CA THR A 191 18.62 -17.31 -36.92
C THR A 191 19.14 -18.42 -35.97
N VAL A 192 18.15 -19.27 -35.56
CA VAL A 192 18.19 -20.75 -35.40
C VAL A 192 18.81 -21.26 -34.07
N GLN A 193 18.24 -22.15 -33.25
CA GLN A 193 17.27 -23.24 -33.41
C GLN A 193 16.69 -23.63 -32.03
N ASN A 194 15.48 -24.20 -31.98
CA ASN A 194 14.97 -24.96 -30.83
C ASN A 194 15.85 -26.19 -30.54
N ASP A 195 16.11 -26.51 -29.27
CA ASP A 195 16.13 -27.89 -28.80
C ASP A 195 15.89 -27.98 -27.28
N LEU A 196 14.85 -28.75 -26.94
CA LEU A 196 14.50 -29.23 -25.61
C LEU A 196 15.48 -30.33 -25.20
N ILE A 197 16.34 -30.10 -24.20
CA ILE A 197 16.94 -31.19 -23.41
C ILE A 197 17.04 -30.77 -21.95
N SER A 198 16.22 -31.42 -21.11
CA SER A 198 16.44 -31.53 -19.66
C SER A 198 17.80 -32.16 -19.41
N LEU A 199 18.57 -31.73 -18.41
CA LEU A 199 19.42 -32.66 -17.65
C LEU A 199 19.84 -32.06 -16.29
N HIS A 200 19.72 -32.95 -15.31
CA HIS A 200 20.23 -32.96 -13.93
C HIS A 200 21.73 -32.55 -13.85
N PRO A 201 22.25 -32.15 -12.67
CA PRO A 201 23.52 -31.47 -12.52
C PRO A 201 24.69 -32.43 -12.71
N THR A 202 25.61 -32.05 -13.60
CA THR A 202 26.90 -32.71 -13.75
C THR A 202 28.02 -31.74 -13.41
N ALA A 203 28.80 -32.18 -12.44
CA ALA A 203 30.09 -31.74 -11.95
C ALA A 203 30.98 -30.91 -12.89
N PHE A 204 31.65 -29.95 -12.26
CA PHE A 204 32.90 -29.29 -12.66
C PHE A 204 33.88 -30.19 -13.45
N PRO A 205 34.63 -29.61 -14.41
CA PRO A 205 36.04 -29.90 -14.55
C PRO A 205 36.84 -28.82 -13.81
N GLU A 206 37.60 -29.30 -12.84
CA GLU A 206 38.56 -28.59 -12.03
C GLU A 206 39.84 -28.35 -12.86
N SER A 207 40.12 -27.10 -13.25
CA SER A 207 41.51 -26.61 -13.43
C SER A 207 41.58 -25.10 -13.70
N ARG A 208 41.62 -24.30 -12.62
CA ARG A 208 42.58 -23.21 -12.38
C ARG A 208 42.18 -22.49 -11.10
N ASN A 209 43.15 -22.36 -10.20
CA ASN A 209 43.05 -21.83 -8.84
C ASN A 209 42.29 -20.49 -8.72
N HIS A 210 40.97 -20.53 -8.54
CA HIS A 210 40.21 -19.41 -7.98
C HIS A 210 39.47 -19.91 -6.74
N GLN A 211 39.81 -19.34 -5.58
CA GLN A 211 39.19 -19.64 -4.30
C GLN A 211 37.68 -19.40 -4.39
N SER A 212 36.87 -20.44 -4.16
CA SER A 212 35.42 -20.30 -4.06
C SER A 212 35.10 -19.47 -2.80
N GLN A 213 34.64 -18.24 -2.99
CA GLN A 213 34.27 -17.35 -1.89
C GLN A 213 32.78 -17.52 -1.59
N ARG A 214 32.46 -18.17 -0.47
CA ARG A 214 31.10 -18.36 0.02
C ARG A 214 30.78 -17.32 1.09
N SER A 215 29.78 -16.47 0.84
CA SER A 215 29.22 -15.60 1.89
C SER A 215 28.08 -16.33 2.61
N GLU A 216 28.21 -16.47 3.92
CA GLU A 216 27.15 -16.99 4.79
C GLU A 216 26.52 -15.82 5.57
N ILE A 217 25.23 -15.57 5.36
CA ILE A 217 24.46 -14.63 6.17
C ILE A 217 23.93 -15.39 7.39
N LYS A 218 24.41 -15.04 8.59
CA LYS A 218 23.90 -15.59 9.85
C LYS A 218 22.73 -14.74 10.33
N GLU A 219 21.58 -15.38 10.54
CA GLU A 219 20.28 -14.75 10.89
C GLU A 219 19.75 -13.77 9.83
N ILE A 220 19.01 -14.31 8.84
CA ILE A 220 18.40 -13.52 7.77
C ILE A 220 17.31 -12.60 8.34
N LYS A 221 17.46 -11.28 8.14
CA LYS A 221 16.50 -10.24 8.52
C LYS A 221 15.73 -9.76 7.29
N VAL A 222 14.60 -9.08 7.51
CA VAL A 222 13.78 -8.50 6.43
C VAL A 222 14.58 -7.53 5.56
N ASP A 223 15.59 -6.86 6.13
CA ASP A 223 16.47 -5.93 5.41
C ASP A 223 17.49 -6.63 4.50
N ASP A 224 17.65 -7.95 4.60
CA ASP A 224 18.54 -8.77 3.75
C ASP A 224 17.85 -9.20 2.44
N VAL A 225 16.61 -8.76 2.18
CA VAL A 225 15.92 -9.01 0.92
C VAL A 225 16.54 -8.17 -0.20
N GLY A 226 16.99 -8.83 -1.26
CA GLY A 226 17.60 -8.14 -2.38
C GLY A 226 18.32 -9.05 -3.36
N GLU A 227 18.92 -8.43 -4.37
CA GLU A 227 19.73 -9.12 -5.38
C GLU A 227 21.21 -9.00 -5.03
N TYR A 228 21.85 -10.15 -4.82
CA TYR A 228 23.25 -10.25 -4.44
C TYR A 228 24.08 -10.57 -5.68
N PHE A 229 25.05 -9.69 -5.98
CA PHE A 229 25.98 -9.87 -7.10
C PHE A 229 27.37 -10.21 -6.58
N CYS A 230 28.02 -11.17 -7.24
CA CYS A 230 29.46 -11.38 -7.08
C CYS A 230 30.20 -10.59 -8.16
N GLY A 231 31.25 -9.88 -7.77
CA GLY A 231 32.07 -9.10 -8.69
C GLY A 231 33.55 -9.42 -8.53
N GLU A 232 34.25 -9.65 -9.63
CA GLU A 232 35.70 -9.84 -9.66
C GLU A 232 36.36 -8.63 -10.34
N SER A 233 37.40 -8.09 -9.71
CA SER A 233 38.18 -6.97 -10.23
C SER A 233 39.44 -7.49 -10.88
N GLU A 234 39.46 -7.51 -12.21
CA GLU A 234 40.59 -8.00 -13.00
C GLU A 234 41.07 -6.89 -13.94
N GLY A 235 42.33 -6.48 -13.85
CA GLY A 235 42.94 -5.53 -14.79
C GLY A 235 42.27 -4.16 -14.87
N GLY A 236 41.68 -3.66 -13.78
CA GLY A 236 41.00 -2.37 -13.74
C GLY A 236 39.57 -2.37 -14.30
N THR A 237 39.05 -3.54 -14.70
CA THR A 237 37.65 -3.72 -15.12
C THR A 237 36.91 -4.57 -14.11
N LEU A 238 35.80 -4.06 -13.57
CA LEU A 238 34.95 -4.77 -12.62
C LEU A 238 33.93 -5.61 -13.39
N LYS A 239 34.01 -6.94 -13.28
CA LYS A 239 33.07 -7.88 -13.91
C LYS A 239 32.12 -8.43 -12.86
N PHE A 240 30.81 -8.27 -13.07
CA PHE A 240 29.79 -8.87 -12.21
C PHE A 240 29.24 -10.14 -12.83
N THR A 241 29.02 -11.18 -12.03
CA THR A 241 28.35 -12.41 -12.44
C THR A 241 26.83 -12.27 -12.32
N SER A 242 26.08 -13.28 -12.78
CA SER A 242 24.63 -13.36 -12.58
C SER A 242 24.28 -13.28 -11.08
N GLY A 243 23.28 -12.44 -10.74
CA GLY A 243 22.87 -12.18 -9.37
C GLY A 243 22.01 -13.30 -8.78
N THR A 244 22.00 -13.41 -7.45
CA THR A 244 21.10 -14.31 -6.71
C THR A 244 20.06 -13.47 -5.97
N HIS A 245 18.78 -13.69 -6.24
CA HIS A 245 17.67 -12.98 -5.60
C HIS A 245 17.22 -13.69 -4.33
N LEU A 246 17.32 -13.02 -3.19
CA LEU A 246 16.82 -13.50 -1.91
C LEU A 246 15.47 -12.86 -1.60
N GLN A 247 14.43 -13.66 -1.40
CA GLN A 247 13.09 -13.21 -1.01
C GLN A 247 12.54 -14.09 0.10
N PHE A 248 11.83 -13.51 1.07
CA PHE A 248 11.04 -14.27 2.02
C PHE A 248 9.79 -14.81 1.33
N GLU A 249 9.56 -16.10 1.48
CA GLU A 249 8.29 -16.73 1.11
C GLU A 249 7.27 -16.38 2.19
N ASP A 250 6.47 -15.34 1.93
CA ASP A 250 5.35 -14.97 2.80
C ASP A 250 4.25 -16.03 2.64
N GLU A 251 4.12 -16.92 3.62
CA GLU A 251 2.95 -17.79 3.71
C GLU A 251 1.71 -16.95 4.06
N ASP A 252 0.69 -16.94 3.20
CA ASP A 252 -0.56 -16.16 3.27
C ASP A 252 -1.50 -16.52 4.46
N TYR A 253 -0.96 -17.05 5.56
CA TYR A 253 -1.71 -17.43 6.76
C TYR A 253 -2.55 -16.30 7.34
N TRP A 254 -2.13 -15.04 7.18
CA TRP A 254 -2.88 -13.89 7.68
C TRP A 254 -4.18 -13.66 6.89
N ILE A 255 -4.19 -13.94 5.59
CA ILE A 255 -5.39 -13.85 4.73
C ILE A 255 -6.38 -14.96 5.13
N ILE A 256 -5.87 -16.19 5.32
CA ILE A 256 -6.68 -17.32 5.77
C ILE A 256 -7.26 -17.05 7.16
N ALA A 257 -6.46 -16.55 8.11
CA ALA A 257 -6.94 -16.21 9.46
C ALA A 257 -8.05 -15.13 9.45
N LEU A 258 -7.93 -14.10 8.60
CA LEU A 258 -8.96 -13.07 8.44
C LEU A 258 -10.26 -13.64 7.85
N THR A 259 -10.18 -14.53 6.86
CA THR A 259 -11.37 -15.16 6.28
C THR A 259 -12.08 -16.06 7.28
N VAL A 260 -11.34 -16.89 8.03
CA VAL A 260 -11.90 -17.77 9.06
C VAL A 260 -12.53 -16.96 10.21
N SER A 261 -11.87 -15.89 10.67
CA SER A 261 -12.42 -15.02 11.72
C SER A 261 -13.73 -14.34 11.30
N ASN A 262 -13.85 -13.92 10.04
CA ASN A 262 -15.07 -13.30 9.53
C ASN A 262 -16.22 -14.33 9.44
N ILE A 263 -15.94 -15.55 8.99
CA ILE A 263 -16.94 -16.63 8.92
C ILE A 263 -17.46 -16.98 10.33
N ILE A 264 -16.57 -17.12 11.31
CA ILE A 264 -16.95 -17.39 12.71
C ILE A 264 -17.83 -16.27 13.26
N SER A 265 -17.48 -15.01 12.99
CA SER A 265 -18.27 -13.85 13.43
C SER A 265 -19.71 -13.89 12.87
N VAL A 266 -19.87 -14.19 11.58
CA VAL A 266 -21.21 -14.33 10.96
C VAL A 266 -22.02 -15.45 11.61
N ILE A 267 -21.40 -16.60 11.87
CA ILE A 267 -22.08 -17.73 12.53
C ILE A 267 -22.57 -17.32 13.93
N VAL A 268 -21.72 -16.69 14.74
CA VAL A 268 -22.09 -16.23 16.08
C VAL A 268 -23.25 -15.23 16.03
N ILE A 269 -23.23 -14.29 15.09
CA ILE A 269 -24.32 -13.32 14.90
C ILE A 269 -25.63 -14.03 14.54
N THR A 270 -25.60 -14.99 13.62
CA THR A 270 -26.82 -15.73 13.22
C THR A 270 -27.40 -16.54 14.39
N VAL A 271 -26.56 -17.15 15.22
CA VAL A 271 -27.00 -17.89 16.42
C VAL A 271 -27.60 -16.95 17.45
N LEU A 272 -26.97 -15.80 17.72
CA LEU A 272 -27.49 -14.80 18.65
C LEU A 272 -28.85 -14.26 18.20
N VAL A 273 -29.00 -13.94 16.92
CA VAL A 273 -30.29 -13.52 16.34
C VAL A 273 -31.34 -14.63 16.46
N GLY A 274 -30.97 -15.89 16.21
CA GLY A 274 -31.87 -17.03 16.36
C GLY A 274 -32.34 -17.26 17.80
N VAL A 275 -31.44 -17.12 18.78
CA VAL A 275 -31.76 -17.21 20.22
C VAL A 275 -32.68 -16.07 20.65
N LEU A 276 -32.40 -14.84 20.22
CA LEU A 276 -33.26 -13.69 20.50
C LEU A 276 -34.65 -13.87 19.89
N TYR A 277 -34.74 -14.37 18.65
CA TYR A 277 -36.01 -14.64 18.00
C TYR A 277 -36.83 -15.72 18.73
N LYS A 278 -36.15 -16.77 19.23
CA LYS A 278 -36.78 -17.85 20.00
C LYS A 278 -37.28 -17.36 21.37
N ASN A 279 -36.54 -16.48 22.05
CA ASN A 279 -36.97 -15.90 23.32
C ASN A 279 -38.21 -15.00 23.14
N HIS A 280 -38.23 -14.15 22.11
CA HIS A 280 -39.39 -13.30 21.82
C HIS A 280 -40.67 -14.11 21.52
N ARG A 281 -40.53 -15.27 20.87
CA ARG A 281 -41.66 -16.19 20.63
C ARG A 281 -42.16 -16.86 21.92
N LYS A 282 -41.29 -17.08 22.91
CA LYS A 282 -41.66 -17.72 24.19
C LYS A 282 -42.39 -16.76 25.12
N ASP A 283 -42.01 -15.48 25.13
CA ASP A 283 -42.71 -14.43 25.88
C ASP A 283 -44.11 -14.15 25.33
N SER A 284 -44.33 -14.41 24.04
CA SER A 284 -45.65 -14.28 23.40
C SER A 284 -46.61 -15.45 23.70
N SER A 285 -46.13 -16.55 24.29
CA SER A 285 -46.92 -17.78 24.49
C SER A 285 -47.30 -18.06 25.96
N SER A 286 -46.82 -17.27 26.92
CA SER A 286 -47.07 -17.48 28.37
C SER A 286 -48.11 -16.54 28.99
N SER A 287 -48.63 -15.54 28.25
CA SER A 287 -49.67 -14.63 28.74
C SER A 287 -51.07 -15.13 28.40
N ASN A 288 -51.47 -16.28 28.95
CA ASN A 288 -52.88 -16.70 29.01
C ASN A 288 -53.14 -17.42 30.33
N HIS A 289 -53.25 -16.64 31.40
CA HIS A 289 -53.92 -17.08 32.62
C HIS A 289 -54.76 -15.94 33.22
N GLN A 290 -56.07 -16.11 33.02
CA GLN A 290 -57.21 -15.71 33.86
C GLN A 290 -57.07 -14.44 34.71
N ILE A 291 -57.86 -13.43 34.34
CA ILE A 291 -58.30 -12.33 35.19
C ILE A 291 -59.40 -12.87 36.13
N PRO A 292 -59.27 -12.80 37.47
CA PRO A 292 -60.43 -12.80 38.34
C PRO A 292 -60.87 -11.36 38.61
N THR A 293 -62.13 -11.12 38.28
CA THR A 293 -62.91 -9.94 38.62
C THR A 293 -63.16 -9.85 40.14
N ASN A 294 -63.16 -8.61 40.65
CA ASN A 294 -63.74 -8.14 41.92
C ASN A 294 -63.26 -8.79 43.23
N GLN A 295 -62.74 -7.98 44.16
CA GLN A 295 -63.36 -7.80 45.50
C GLN A 295 -62.67 -6.75 46.38
N TYR A 296 -63.46 -5.75 46.74
CA TYR A 296 -63.50 -4.93 47.97
C TYR A 296 -62.31 -4.91 48.95
N ILE A 297 -61.77 -3.69 49.14
CA ILE A 297 -60.93 -3.31 50.29
C ILE A 297 -61.81 -3.35 51.56
N LYS A 298 -61.47 -4.25 52.48
CA LYS A 298 -62.07 -4.35 53.81
C LYS A 298 -61.14 -3.61 54.79
N ILE A 299 -61.50 -2.39 55.16
CA ILE A 299 -60.89 -1.68 56.29
C ILE A 299 -61.49 -2.32 57.56
N LEU A 300 -60.64 -2.90 58.40
CA LEU A 300 -60.98 -3.30 59.77
C LEU A 300 -60.28 -2.36 60.75
N LYS A 301 -61.06 -1.99 61.77
CA LYS A 301 -60.82 -1.03 62.86
C LYS A 301 -59.40 -0.99 63.42
#